data_AF-A0A6A9QIX8-F1
#
_entry.id   AF-A0A6A9QIX8-F1
#
_cell.length_a   1.000
_cell.length_b   1.000
_cell.length_c   1.000
_cell.angle_alpha   90.00
_cell.angle_beta   90.00
_cell.angle_gamma   90.00
#
_symmetry.space_group_name_H-M   'P 1'
#
loop_
_entity.id
_entity.type
_entity.pdbx_description
1 polymer ?
#
loop_
_entity_poly.entity_id
_entity_poly.type
_entity_poly.pdbx_seq_one_letter_code
_entity_poly.pdbx_strand_id
1 'polypeptide(L)'
;MDSSHDIKVWSIRNLIPSTHPRKDTLLVREKLVEQMETGAVVPQGLIAHGRGECFDYLLGERTNAFAERSIEAAAALLLLSSYPVISVNGNMAALAPKELVELSKEVHAPLEVNLFYRNEEREKKIGEILRDAGASEVLGVGIDASETIQELFSERRKVSSRGIYRADTVFLAMEDGDRTEALIKLGKKVIAVDLNPLSRTSMTASITIVDNFIRVVPKLTTRVKEMKNMSKDELQRIFQSFNNKDNLKESLKFISERMSQLALSL
;
A
#
# COMPACT_ATOMS: atom_id res chain seq x y z
N MET A 1 -18.91 17.39 -24.08
CA MET A 1 -17.63 17.65 -23.39
C MET A 1 -17.51 19.12 -22.96
N ASP A 2 -18.59 19.90 -22.90
CA ASP A 2 -18.54 21.31 -22.51
C ASP A 2 -19.52 21.62 -21.37
N SER A 3 -19.09 21.35 -20.15
CA SER A 3 -19.70 21.98 -18.97
C SER A 3 -18.58 22.67 -18.22
N SER A 4 -18.71 24.00 -18.07
CA SER A 4 -17.74 24.83 -17.36
C SER A 4 -17.54 24.32 -15.94
N HIS A 5 -16.30 23.99 -15.59
CA HIS A 5 -15.93 23.55 -14.26
C HIS A 5 -15.66 24.75 -13.36
N ASP A 6 -16.21 24.75 -12.13
CA ASP A 6 -15.95 25.79 -11.14
C ASP A 6 -14.51 25.69 -10.63
N ILE A 7 -13.73 26.76 -10.71
CA ILE A 7 -12.32 26.84 -10.31
C ILE A 7 -12.12 26.45 -8.82
N LYS A 8 -13.18 26.45 -8.01
CA LYS A 8 -13.14 26.10 -6.58
C LYS A 8 -13.29 24.61 -6.26
N VAL A 9 -13.67 23.78 -7.22
CA VAL A 9 -13.74 22.32 -7.07
C VAL A 9 -12.76 21.72 -8.07
N TRP A 10 -11.87 20.84 -7.64
CA TRP A 10 -10.86 20.23 -8.50
C TRP A 10 -11.33 18.91 -9.09
N SER A 11 -12.30 18.24 -8.44
CA SER A 11 -12.80 16.95 -8.91
C SER A 11 -13.79 17.10 -10.07
N ILE A 12 -13.52 16.40 -11.16
CA ILE A 12 -14.36 16.29 -12.36
C ILE A 12 -15.16 14.99 -12.41
N ARG A 13 -15.33 14.28 -11.28
CA ARG A 13 -15.98 12.96 -11.22
C ARG A 13 -17.31 12.88 -11.94
N ASN A 14 -18.14 13.92 -11.80
CA ASN A 14 -19.47 13.99 -12.41
C ASN A 14 -19.44 14.11 -13.94
N LEU A 15 -18.27 14.41 -14.53
CA LEU A 15 -18.07 14.57 -15.97
C LEU A 15 -17.58 13.28 -16.65
N ILE A 16 -17.21 12.24 -15.87
CA ILE A 16 -16.70 10.98 -16.42
C ILE A 16 -17.88 10.14 -16.95
N PRO A 17 -17.96 9.86 -18.26
CA PRO A 17 -19.05 9.06 -18.81
C PRO A 17 -19.03 7.62 -18.28
N SER A 18 -20.20 7.03 -18.08
CA SER A 18 -20.34 5.64 -17.65
C SER A 18 -19.78 4.64 -18.67
N THR A 19 -19.70 5.03 -19.94
CA THR A 19 -19.20 4.23 -21.08
C THR A 19 -17.71 4.45 -21.35
N HIS A 20 -17.01 5.28 -20.56
CA HIS A 20 -15.61 5.58 -20.82
C HIS A 20 -14.73 4.33 -20.64
N PRO A 21 -13.85 3.98 -21.61
CA PRO A 21 -13.06 2.75 -21.55
C PRO A 21 -12.07 2.72 -20.37
N ARG A 22 -11.75 3.88 -19.79
CA ARG A 22 -10.87 4.07 -18.63
C ARG A 22 -11.59 4.54 -17.37
N LYS A 23 -12.91 4.37 -17.31
CA LYS A 23 -13.75 4.92 -16.23
C LYS A 23 -13.18 4.62 -14.84
N ASP A 24 -12.84 3.37 -14.56
CA ASP A 24 -12.39 2.95 -13.23
C ASP A 24 -11.08 3.64 -12.82
N THR A 25 -10.11 3.73 -13.74
CA THR A 25 -8.87 4.51 -13.52
C THR A 25 -9.18 5.97 -13.22
N LEU A 26 -10.06 6.60 -14.01
CA LEU A 26 -10.40 8.00 -13.82
C LEU A 26 -11.08 8.23 -12.46
N LEU A 27 -12.02 7.36 -12.08
CA LEU A 27 -12.68 7.43 -10.76
C LEU A 27 -11.69 7.28 -9.60
N VAL A 28 -10.63 6.47 -9.77
CA VAL A 28 -9.56 6.35 -8.78
C VAL A 28 -8.78 7.67 -8.63
N ARG A 29 -8.46 8.35 -9.75
CA ARG A 29 -7.81 9.66 -9.72
C ARG A 29 -8.67 10.70 -9.00
N GLU A 30 -9.96 10.74 -9.34
CA GLU A 30 -10.91 11.66 -8.72
C GLU A 30 -11.04 11.43 -7.22
N LYS A 31 -11.09 10.16 -6.78
CA LYS A 31 -11.11 9.82 -5.36
C LYS A 31 -9.91 10.41 -4.61
N LEU A 32 -8.72 10.42 -5.23
CA LEU A 32 -7.54 11.02 -4.62
C LEU A 32 -7.60 12.55 -4.60
N VAL A 33 -8.17 13.17 -5.64
CA VAL A 33 -8.39 14.63 -5.70
C VAL A 33 -9.36 15.06 -4.59
N GLU A 34 -10.51 14.39 -4.48
CA GLU A 34 -11.52 14.63 -3.42
C GLU A 34 -10.89 14.46 -2.01
N GLN A 35 -10.03 13.46 -1.83
CA GLN A 35 -9.34 13.20 -0.57
C GLN A 35 -8.20 14.18 -0.29
N MET A 36 -7.65 14.83 -1.33
CA MET A 36 -6.71 15.94 -1.16
C MET A 36 -7.45 17.20 -0.71
N GLU A 37 -8.58 17.52 -1.32
CA GLU A 37 -9.43 18.66 -0.93
C GLU A 37 -9.90 18.56 0.52
N THR A 38 -10.15 17.34 1.00
CA THR A 38 -10.58 17.09 2.38
C THR A 38 -9.42 16.89 3.36
N GLY A 39 -8.16 16.98 2.91
CA GLY A 39 -6.97 17.03 3.75
C GLY A 39 -6.35 15.67 4.12
N ALA A 40 -6.89 14.54 3.66
CA ALA A 40 -6.31 13.22 3.90
C ALA A 40 -5.10 12.93 2.99
N VAL A 41 -5.15 13.38 1.73
CA VAL A 41 -4.09 13.23 0.73
C VAL A 41 -3.35 14.56 0.59
N VAL A 42 -2.03 14.51 0.38
CA VAL A 42 -1.21 15.69 0.08
C VAL A 42 -0.95 15.78 -1.42
N PRO A 43 -0.60 16.95 -1.99
CA PRO A 43 -0.29 17.07 -3.41
C PRO A 43 0.77 16.07 -3.90
N GLN A 44 1.78 15.80 -3.08
CA GLN A 44 2.82 14.80 -3.37
C GLN A 44 2.26 13.37 -3.46
N GLY A 45 1.13 13.11 -2.80
CA GLY A 45 0.36 11.86 -2.90
C GLY A 45 -0.26 11.69 -4.28
N LEU A 46 -0.73 12.76 -4.93
CA LEU A 46 -1.20 12.71 -6.32
C LEU A 46 -0.04 12.40 -7.28
N ILE A 47 1.10 13.04 -7.08
CA ILE A 47 2.32 12.78 -7.87
C ILE A 47 2.77 11.33 -7.69
N ALA A 48 2.75 10.82 -6.44
CA ALA A 48 3.08 9.43 -6.14
C ALA A 48 2.13 8.45 -6.84
N HIS A 49 0.84 8.77 -6.89
CA HIS A 49 -0.13 7.96 -7.62
C HIS A 49 0.18 7.94 -9.14
N GLY A 50 0.44 9.10 -9.75
CA GLY A 50 0.78 9.17 -11.17
C GLY A 50 2.05 8.40 -11.54
N ARG A 51 3.07 8.39 -10.65
CA ARG A 51 4.24 7.50 -10.82
C ARG A 51 3.84 6.03 -10.81
N GLY A 52 2.96 5.63 -9.89
CA GLY A 52 2.41 4.29 -9.83
C GLY A 52 1.68 3.91 -11.11
N GLU A 53 0.77 4.77 -11.58
CA GLU A 53 0.02 4.53 -12.83
C GLU A 53 0.96 4.31 -14.02
N CYS A 54 2.05 5.07 -14.14
CA CYS A 54 3.05 4.86 -15.18
C CYS A 54 3.60 3.42 -15.18
N PHE A 55 3.98 2.90 -14.01
CA PHE A 55 4.41 1.51 -13.89
C PHE A 55 3.27 0.52 -14.11
N ASP A 56 2.04 0.84 -13.70
CA ASP A 56 0.89 -0.03 -13.94
C ASP A 56 0.62 -0.23 -15.44
N TYR A 57 0.76 0.84 -16.24
CA TYR A 57 0.73 0.74 -17.71
C TYR A 57 1.82 -0.18 -18.26
N LEU A 58 3.04 -0.13 -17.72
CA LEU A 58 4.14 -1.01 -18.12
C LEU A 58 3.89 -2.47 -17.73
N LEU A 59 3.24 -2.69 -16.58
CA LEU A 59 2.89 -4.00 -16.04
C LEU A 59 1.60 -4.59 -16.67
N GLY A 60 0.92 -3.81 -17.51
CA GLY A 60 -0.28 -4.23 -18.22
C GLY A 60 -1.55 -4.22 -17.37
N GLU A 61 -1.57 -3.43 -16.29
CA GLU A 61 -2.76 -3.12 -15.47
C GLU A 61 -3.49 -4.36 -14.92
N ARG A 62 -2.71 -5.39 -14.60
CA ARG A 62 -3.17 -6.67 -14.09
C ARG A 62 -2.24 -7.19 -13.02
N THR A 63 -2.75 -8.06 -12.15
CA THR A 63 -1.91 -8.83 -11.25
C THR A 63 -1.16 -9.91 -12.04
N ASN A 64 0.17 -9.83 -12.07
CA ASN A 64 1.03 -10.77 -12.77
C ASN A 64 1.48 -11.92 -11.84
N ALA A 65 2.02 -13.01 -12.40
CA ALA A 65 2.42 -14.19 -11.64
C ALA A 65 3.43 -13.90 -10.51
N PHE A 66 4.38 -13.00 -10.73
CA PHE A 66 5.31 -12.55 -9.69
C PHE A 66 4.64 -11.79 -8.54
N ALA A 67 3.55 -11.08 -8.82
CA ALA A 67 2.76 -10.45 -7.77
C ALA A 67 1.96 -11.49 -6.98
N GLU A 68 1.34 -12.47 -7.66
CA GLU A 68 0.60 -13.57 -7.00
C GLU A 68 1.50 -14.36 -6.03
N ARG A 69 2.74 -14.69 -6.43
CA ARG A 69 3.71 -15.35 -5.53
C ARG A 69 4.10 -14.49 -4.34
N SER A 70 4.20 -13.17 -4.53
CA SER A 70 4.49 -12.25 -3.43
C SER A 70 3.31 -12.12 -2.47
N ILE A 71 2.08 -12.14 -2.99
CA ILE A 71 0.84 -12.16 -2.21
C ILE A 71 0.77 -13.42 -1.36
N GLU A 72 1.12 -14.57 -1.92
CA GLU A 72 1.18 -15.84 -1.19
C GLU A 72 2.20 -15.82 -0.04
N ALA A 73 3.42 -15.36 -0.32
CA ALA A 73 4.45 -15.23 0.69
C ALA A 73 4.09 -14.20 1.77
N ALA A 74 3.44 -13.10 1.38
CA ALA A 74 2.97 -12.06 2.29
C ALA A 74 1.85 -12.57 3.22
N ALA A 75 0.88 -13.32 2.68
CA ALA A 75 -0.17 -13.95 3.47
C ALA A 75 0.42 -14.93 4.49
N ALA A 76 1.37 -15.77 4.07
CA ALA A 76 2.07 -16.67 4.98
C ALA A 76 2.79 -15.93 6.11
N LEU A 77 3.55 -14.88 5.76
CA LEU A 77 4.27 -14.08 6.74
C LEU A 77 3.32 -13.38 7.73
N LEU A 78 2.21 -12.80 7.26
CA LEU A 78 1.23 -12.17 8.13
C LEU A 78 0.60 -13.17 9.11
N LEU A 79 0.25 -14.37 8.65
CA LEU A 79 -0.31 -15.43 9.51
C LEU A 79 0.71 -16.01 10.51
N LEU A 80 2.01 -15.95 10.20
CA LEU A 80 3.09 -16.36 11.11
C LEU A 80 3.47 -15.29 12.14
N SER A 81 3.12 -14.03 11.88
CA SER A 81 3.56 -12.89 12.68
C SER A 81 2.89 -12.86 14.05
N SER A 82 3.64 -12.52 15.08
CA SER A 82 3.14 -12.35 16.45
C SER A 82 2.54 -10.96 16.68
N TYR A 83 3.11 -9.93 16.04
CA TYR A 83 2.67 -8.54 16.13
C TYR A 83 2.66 -7.86 14.75
N PRO A 84 1.85 -8.36 13.80
CA PRO A 84 1.72 -7.72 12.49
C PRO A 84 1.06 -6.34 12.63
N VAL A 85 1.52 -5.35 11.85
CA VAL A 85 0.91 -4.00 11.81
C VAL A 85 0.72 -3.57 10.36
N ILE A 86 -0.41 -2.93 10.07
CA ILE A 86 -0.70 -2.31 8.77
C ILE A 86 -0.46 -0.80 8.91
N SER A 87 0.64 -0.30 8.35
CA SER A 87 0.98 1.13 8.32
C SER A 87 0.19 1.81 7.22
N VAL A 88 -0.69 2.76 7.58
CA VAL A 88 -1.61 3.43 6.65
C VAL A 88 -1.20 4.89 6.45
N ASN A 89 -1.05 5.29 5.19
CA ASN A 89 -0.92 6.69 4.79
C ASN A 89 -2.20 7.20 4.12
N GLY A 90 -2.22 8.49 3.77
CA GLY A 90 -3.37 9.14 3.13
C GLY A 90 -3.82 8.51 1.82
N ASN A 91 -2.88 8.10 0.95
CA ASN A 91 -3.21 7.45 -0.31
C ASN A 91 -3.88 6.09 -0.08
N MET A 92 -3.38 5.29 0.86
CA MET A 92 -3.96 3.99 1.20
C MET A 92 -5.39 4.13 1.72
N ALA A 93 -5.61 5.03 2.69
CA ALA A 93 -6.93 5.30 3.25
C ALA A 93 -7.89 5.89 2.22
N ALA A 94 -7.40 6.73 1.30
CA ALA A 94 -8.21 7.23 0.20
C ALA A 94 -8.61 6.10 -0.76
N LEU A 95 -7.69 5.21 -1.12
CA LEU A 95 -7.92 4.25 -2.20
C LEU A 95 -8.74 3.04 -1.77
N ALA A 96 -8.42 2.40 -0.65
CA ALA A 96 -9.03 1.11 -0.26
C ALA A 96 -9.28 0.99 1.26
N PRO A 97 -10.05 1.92 1.87
CA PRO A 97 -10.21 1.94 3.33
C PRO A 97 -10.97 0.72 3.87
N LYS A 98 -11.99 0.23 3.13
CA LYS A 98 -12.79 -0.93 3.56
C LYS A 98 -11.98 -2.22 3.47
N GLU A 99 -11.22 -2.35 2.39
CA GLU A 99 -10.35 -3.49 2.12
C GLU A 99 -9.21 -3.57 3.15
N LEU A 100 -8.66 -2.43 3.57
CA LEU A 100 -7.68 -2.35 4.67
C LEU A 100 -8.27 -2.81 6.00
N VAL A 101 -9.48 -2.36 6.32
CA VAL A 101 -10.20 -2.79 7.54
C VAL A 101 -10.47 -4.29 7.51
N GLU A 102 -10.85 -4.84 6.36
CA GLU A 102 -11.06 -6.28 6.18
C GLU A 102 -9.76 -7.06 6.38
N LEU A 103 -8.66 -6.64 5.74
CA LEU A 103 -7.35 -7.27 5.91
C LEU A 103 -6.92 -7.24 7.38
N SER A 104 -7.04 -6.07 8.02
CA SER A 104 -6.73 -5.86 9.44
C SER A 104 -7.44 -6.87 10.34
N LYS A 105 -8.74 -7.11 10.10
CA LYS A 105 -9.54 -8.09 10.85
C LYS A 105 -9.07 -9.51 10.60
N GLU A 106 -8.77 -9.87 9.36
CA GLU A 106 -8.36 -11.24 9.02
C GLU A 106 -7.00 -11.64 9.61
N VAL A 107 -6.04 -10.72 9.61
CA VAL A 107 -4.69 -10.97 10.15
C VAL A 107 -4.52 -10.49 11.59
N HIS A 108 -5.58 -9.97 12.23
CA HIS A 108 -5.56 -9.40 13.59
C HIS A 108 -4.46 -8.34 13.77
N ALA A 109 -4.22 -7.54 12.72
CA ALA A 109 -3.20 -6.50 12.70
C ALA A 109 -3.83 -5.13 12.90
N PRO A 110 -3.40 -4.29 13.86
CA PRO A 110 -3.91 -2.94 13.98
C PRO A 110 -3.54 -2.08 12.76
N LEU A 111 -4.42 -1.15 12.44
CA LEU A 111 -4.17 -0.07 11.50
C LEU A 111 -3.46 1.06 12.23
N GLU A 112 -2.25 1.42 11.82
CA GLU A 112 -1.51 2.56 12.37
C GLU A 112 -1.34 3.65 11.31
N VAL A 113 -1.86 4.85 11.59
CA VAL A 113 -1.61 6.02 10.74
C VAL A 113 -0.16 6.42 10.88
N ASN A 114 0.56 6.45 9.76
CA ASN A 114 1.92 6.98 9.73
C ASN A 114 2.16 7.78 8.46
N LEU A 115 2.69 9.00 8.62
CA LEU A 115 2.75 10.01 7.57
C LEU A 115 4.15 10.60 7.44
N PHE A 116 4.55 10.84 6.19
CA PHE A 116 5.77 11.59 5.89
C PHE A 116 5.70 13.04 6.39
N TYR A 117 4.66 13.76 5.96
CA TYR A 117 4.34 15.11 6.41
C TYR A 117 3.33 14.99 7.53
N ARG A 118 3.84 14.90 8.77
CA ARG A 118 3.01 14.75 9.95
C ARG A 118 2.23 16.04 10.20
N ASN A 119 0.91 15.91 10.27
CA ASN A 119 -0.03 16.97 10.57
C ASN A 119 -1.19 16.32 11.34
N GLU A 120 -1.50 16.84 12.53
CA GLU A 120 -2.47 16.23 13.43
C GLU A 120 -3.89 16.22 12.84
N GLU A 121 -4.29 17.26 12.10
CA GLU A 121 -5.57 17.31 11.40
C GLU A 121 -5.65 16.24 10.32
N ARG A 122 -4.56 16.03 9.58
CA ARG A 122 -4.46 14.98 8.58
C ARG A 122 -4.52 13.58 9.19
N GLU A 123 -3.84 13.36 10.31
CA GLU A 123 -3.94 12.10 11.07
C GLU A 123 -5.37 11.81 11.48
N LYS A 124 -6.06 12.82 12.05
CA LYS A 124 -7.46 12.72 12.44
C LYS A 124 -8.34 12.38 11.24
N LYS A 125 -8.13 13.06 10.11
CA LYS A 125 -8.89 12.81 8.88
C LYS A 125 -8.73 11.40 8.35
N ILE A 126 -7.50 10.89 8.33
CA ILE A 126 -7.22 9.51 7.93
C ILE A 126 -7.85 8.52 8.92
N GLY A 127 -7.76 8.80 10.22
CA GLY A 127 -8.42 8.00 11.24
C GLY A 127 -9.94 7.97 11.10
N GLU A 128 -10.58 9.09 10.78
CA GLU A 128 -12.02 9.18 10.47
C GLU A 128 -12.38 8.30 9.27
N ILE A 129 -11.66 8.41 8.16
CA ILE A 129 -11.90 7.59 6.95
C ILE A 129 -11.87 6.09 7.28
N LEU A 130 -10.90 5.66 8.09
CA LEU A 130 -10.79 4.26 8.49
C LEU A 130 -11.92 3.83 9.44
N ARG A 131 -12.31 4.68 10.40
CA ARG A 131 -13.44 4.41 11.30
C ARG A 131 -14.76 4.35 10.56
N ASP A 132 -14.99 5.26 9.61
CA ASP A 132 -16.17 5.27 8.74
C ASP A 132 -16.22 4.02 7.84
N ALA A 133 -15.05 3.46 7.50
CA ALA A 133 -14.93 2.18 6.82
C ALA A 133 -15.08 0.95 7.74
N GLY A 134 -15.27 1.16 9.04
CA GLY A 134 -15.56 0.10 10.03
C GLY A 134 -14.35 -0.37 10.84
N ALA A 135 -13.28 0.42 10.93
CA ALA A 135 -12.18 0.18 11.87
C ALA A 135 -12.65 0.43 13.31
N SER A 136 -12.47 -0.56 14.20
CA SER A 136 -12.77 -0.41 15.63
C SER A 136 -11.70 0.40 16.37
N GLU A 137 -10.45 0.29 15.94
CA GLU A 137 -9.32 1.02 16.49
C GLU A 137 -8.40 1.50 15.37
N VAL A 138 -7.84 2.70 15.54
CA VAL A 138 -6.82 3.26 14.66
C VAL A 138 -5.72 3.85 15.54
N LEU A 139 -4.50 3.32 15.39
CA LEU A 139 -3.31 3.76 16.10
C LEU A 139 -2.62 4.92 15.37
N GLY A 140 -1.65 5.55 16.03
CA GLY A 140 -0.76 6.54 15.42
C GLY A 140 -1.40 7.93 15.22
N VAL A 141 -2.55 8.19 15.82
CA VAL A 141 -3.27 9.48 15.72
C VAL A 141 -3.06 10.30 16.99
N GLY A 142 -2.59 11.54 16.84
CA GLY A 142 -2.41 12.46 17.96
C GLY A 142 -1.42 11.92 18.99
N ILE A 143 -1.84 11.85 20.25
CA ILE A 143 -0.98 11.42 21.37
C ILE A 143 -0.64 9.93 21.36
N ASP A 144 -1.35 9.09 20.61
CA ASP A 144 -1.03 7.65 20.51
C ASP A 144 0.33 7.42 19.83
N ALA A 145 0.72 8.27 18.87
CA ALA A 145 2.07 8.27 18.29
C ALA A 145 3.09 8.94 19.22
N SER A 146 3.28 8.27 20.36
CA SER A 146 4.03 8.68 21.55
C SER A 146 5.49 8.24 21.53
N GLU A 147 5.83 7.19 20.79
CA GLU A 147 7.18 6.63 20.72
C GLU A 147 7.98 7.20 19.56
N THR A 148 9.31 7.06 19.62
CA THR A 148 10.23 7.52 18.57
C THR A 148 11.21 6.43 18.18
N ILE A 149 11.25 6.11 16.88
CA ILE A 149 12.28 5.26 16.28
C ILE A 149 13.50 6.11 15.93
N GLN A 150 14.61 5.95 16.64
CA GLN A 150 15.77 6.84 16.53
C GLN A 150 16.47 6.77 15.16
N GLU A 151 16.36 5.62 14.48
CA GLU A 151 16.92 5.36 13.15
C GLU A 151 16.15 6.08 12.04
N LEU A 152 14.99 6.67 12.34
CA LEU A 152 14.18 7.46 11.42
C LEU A 152 14.44 8.96 11.63
N PHE A 153 14.64 9.67 10.53
CA PHE A 153 14.70 11.13 10.51
C PHE A 153 13.30 11.73 10.28
N SER A 154 13.12 12.98 10.71
CA SER A 154 11.87 13.75 10.66
C SER A 154 10.76 13.24 11.60
N GLU A 155 9.58 13.86 11.53
CA GLU A 155 8.38 13.49 12.30
C GLU A 155 7.91 12.04 12.04
N ARG A 156 8.42 11.39 10.99
CA ARG A 156 8.17 9.99 10.63
C ARG A 156 8.61 8.99 11.69
N ARG A 157 9.54 9.40 12.54
CA ARG A 157 10.02 8.57 13.66
C ARG A 157 8.93 8.30 14.69
N LYS A 158 7.90 9.14 14.74
CA LYS A 158 6.86 9.02 15.73
C LYS A 158 5.89 7.89 15.36
N VAL A 159 5.75 6.92 16.26
CA VAL A 159 4.96 5.70 16.07
C VAL A 159 4.18 5.37 17.34
N SER A 160 3.19 4.50 17.23
CA SER A 160 2.50 3.98 18.41
C SER A 160 3.35 2.94 19.13
N SER A 161 3.43 3.02 20.46
CA SER A 161 4.04 1.97 21.30
C SER A 161 3.34 0.61 21.13
N ARG A 162 2.05 0.63 20.78
CA ARG A 162 1.21 -0.56 20.59
C ARG A 162 1.21 -1.08 19.15
N GLY A 163 1.77 -0.33 18.21
CA GLY A 163 1.84 -0.71 16.81
C GLY A 163 3.29 -0.87 16.33
N ILE A 164 3.72 -0.05 15.36
CA ILE A 164 4.98 -0.22 14.60
C ILE A 164 6.19 -0.34 15.53
N TYR A 165 6.19 0.34 16.68
CA TYR A 165 7.28 0.25 17.66
C TYR A 165 7.58 -1.20 18.05
N ARG A 166 6.55 -1.96 18.46
CA ARG A 166 6.69 -3.37 18.88
C ARG A 166 6.48 -4.39 17.76
N ALA A 167 6.10 -3.95 16.56
CA ALA A 167 5.77 -4.84 15.45
C ALA A 167 6.97 -5.73 15.04
N ASP A 168 6.70 -7.01 14.77
CA ASP A 168 7.65 -7.92 14.13
C ASP A 168 7.53 -7.89 12.60
N THR A 169 6.31 -7.69 12.09
CA THR A 169 6.02 -7.51 10.66
C THR A 169 5.23 -6.23 10.41
N VAL A 170 5.62 -5.46 9.39
CA VAL A 170 4.92 -4.25 8.95
C VAL A 170 4.50 -4.38 7.49
N PHE A 171 3.20 -4.27 7.23
CA PHE A 171 2.64 -4.10 5.89
C PHE A 171 2.51 -2.62 5.57
N LEU A 172 2.99 -2.20 4.40
CA LEU A 172 2.99 -0.80 3.96
C LEU A 172 2.86 -0.71 2.43
N ALA A 173 2.43 0.47 1.95
CA ALA A 173 2.33 0.73 0.51
C ALA A 173 2.65 2.20 0.19
N MET A 174 3.18 2.45 -1.01
CA MET A 174 3.52 3.81 -1.46
C MET A 174 4.39 4.57 -0.44
N GLU A 175 5.40 3.88 0.11
CA GLU A 175 6.22 4.34 1.23
C GLU A 175 7.61 4.82 0.79
N ASP A 176 8.24 5.65 1.62
CA ASP A 176 9.61 6.10 1.41
C ASP A 176 10.67 5.01 1.69
N GLY A 177 11.74 5.05 0.90
CA GLY A 177 12.83 4.09 0.95
C GLY A 177 13.61 4.13 2.27
N ASP A 178 13.88 5.33 2.81
CA ASP A 178 14.63 5.47 4.08
C ASP A 178 13.91 4.79 5.23
N ARG A 179 12.57 4.90 5.24
CA ARG A 179 11.76 4.31 6.29
C ARG A 179 11.73 2.79 6.22
N THR A 180 11.57 2.25 5.02
CA THR A 180 11.66 0.80 4.80
C THR A 180 13.02 0.26 5.23
N GLU A 181 14.10 0.96 4.89
CA GLU A 181 15.47 0.59 5.28
C GLU A 181 15.67 0.61 6.80
N ALA A 182 15.17 1.62 7.50
CA ALA A 182 15.26 1.70 8.96
C ALA A 182 14.48 0.57 9.65
N LEU A 183 13.26 0.25 9.20
CA LEU A 183 12.46 -0.85 9.76
C LEU A 183 13.18 -2.21 9.59
N ILE A 184 13.78 -2.44 8.42
CA ILE A 184 14.57 -3.64 8.14
C ILE A 184 15.82 -3.70 9.04
N LYS A 185 16.54 -2.57 9.23
CA LYS A 185 17.71 -2.50 10.13
C LYS A 185 17.34 -2.80 11.59
N LEU A 186 16.12 -2.48 12.00
CA LEU A 186 15.55 -2.82 13.30
C LEU A 186 15.11 -4.28 13.43
N GLY A 187 15.39 -5.12 12.42
CA GLY A 187 15.06 -6.54 12.43
C GLY A 187 13.59 -6.85 12.11
N LYS A 188 12.78 -5.84 11.77
CA LYS A 188 11.37 -6.04 11.39
C LYS A 188 11.29 -6.63 9.99
N LYS A 189 10.30 -7.47 9.73
CA LYS A 189 9.93 -7.91 8.38
C LYS A 189 9.03 -6.86 7.75
N VAL A 190 9.28 -6.53 6.49
CA VAL A 190 8.49 -5.52 5.77
C VAL A 190 7.86 -6.15 4.53
N ILE A 191 6.54 -6.04 4.42
CA ILE A 191 5.77 -6.37 3.23
C ILE A 191 5.39 -5.04 2.56
N ALA A 192 5.96 -4.77 1.39
CA ALA A 192 5.73 -3.55 0.63
C ALA A 192 4.82 -3.82 -0.57
N VAL A 193 3.85 -2.94 -0.81
CA VAL A 193 3.13 -2.85 -2.08
C VAL A 193 3.62 -1.63 -2.84
N ASP A 194 4.28 -1.85 -3.97
CA ASP A 194 4.86 -0.80 -4.81
C ASP A 194 4.90 -1.25 -6.26
N LEU A 195 4.32 -0.45 -7.15
CA LEU A 195 4.31 -0.71 -8.59
C LEU A 195 5.70 -0.53 -9.22
N ASN A 196 6.60 0.21 -8.57
CA ASN A 196 7.96 0.41 -9.06
C ASN A 196 8.92 -0.67 -8.50
N PRO A 197 9.34 -1.66 -9.29
CA PRO A 197 10.27 -2.70 -8.83
C PRO A 197 11.69 -2.19 -8.56
N LEU A 198 12.02 -0.96 -9.00
CA LEU A 198 13.33 -0.33 -8.82
C LEU A 198 13.37 0.65 -7.65
N SER A 199 12.26 0.85 -6.93
CA SER A 199 12.27 1.76 -5.79
C SER A 199 13.17 1.23 -4.68
N ARG A 200 13.72 2.14 -3.86
CA ARG A 200 14.47 1.75 -2.66
C ARG A 200 13.61 0.88 -1.73
N THR A 201 12.34 1.21 -1.56
CA THR A 201 11.35 0.41 -0.82
C THR A 201 11.28 -1.02 -1.36
N SER A 202 11.09 -1.18 -2.67
CA SER A 202 11.03 -2.49 -3.33
C SER A 202 12.31 -3.30 -3.14
N MET A 203 13.47 -2.69 -3.34
CA MET A 203 14.75 -3.39 -3.21
C MET A 203 15.12 -3.77 -1.77
N THR A 204 14.55 -3.09 -0.77
CA THR A 204 14.92 -3.26 0.64
C THR A 204 13.92 -4.10 1.44
N ALA A 205 12.63 -4.11 1.05
CA ALA A 205 11.60 -4.86 1.77
C ALA A 205 11.88 -6.38 1.81
N SER A 206 11.32 -7.06 2.82
CA SER A 206 11.39 -8.51 2.92
C SER A 206 10.59 -9.20 1.82
N ILE A 207 9.43 -8.63 1.48
CA ILE A 207 8.56 -9.02 0.37
C ILE A 207 8.07 -7.76 -0.32
N THR A 208 8.16 -7.73 -1.65
CA THR A 208 7.60 -6.66 -2.47
C THR A 208 6.55 -7.24 -3.41
N ILE A 209 5.32 -6.77 -3.27
CA ILE A 209 4.23 -7.08 -4.18
C ILE A 209 4.21 -5.98 -5.26
N VAL A 210 4.77 -6.30 -6.42
CA VAL A 210 4.82 -5.41 -7.60
C VAL A 210 3.48 -5.44 -8.33
N ASP A 211 2.49 -4.77 -7.76
CA ASP A 211 1.13 -4.68 -8.30
C ASP A 211 0.38 -3.47 -7.70
N ASN A 212 -0.76 -3.12 -8.29
CA ASN A 212 -1.53 -1.98 -7.84
C ASN A 212 -2.21 -2.28 -6.49
N PHE A 213 -2.03 -1.37 -5.54
CA PHE A 213 -2.58 -1.46 -4.19
C PHE A 213 -4.07 -1.84 -4.15
N ILE A 214 -4.89 -1.29 -5.06
CA ILE A 214 -6.34 -1.59 -5.10
C ILE A 214 -6.65 -3.03 -5.51
N ARG A 215 -5.74 -3.70 -6.23
CA ARG A 215 -5.84 -5.13 -6.59
C ARG A 215 -5.24 -6.00 -5.49
N VAL A 216 -4.14 -5.54 -4.89
CA VAL A 216 -3.37 -6.32 -3.90
C VAL A 216 -4.14 -6.54 -2.63
N VAL A 217 -4.73 -5.52 -2.01
CA VAL A 217 -5.37 -5.69 -0.68
C VAL A 217 -6.48 -6.73 -0.71
N PRO A 218 -7.45 -6.70 -1.66
CA PRO A 218 -8.46 -7.77 -1.77
C PRO A 218 -7.86 -9.15 -2.00
N LYS A 219 -6.89 -9.28 -2.91
CA LYS A 219 -6.25 -10.57 -3.23
C LYS A 219 -5.48 -11.14 -2.04
N LEU A 220 -4.78 -10.28 -1.31
CA LEU A 220 -4.07 -10.65 -0.09
C LEU A 220 -5.03 -11.10 0.99
N THR A 221 -6.13 -10.39 1.21
CA THR A 221 -7.18 -10.79 2.16
C THR A 221 -7.76 -12.16 1.79
N THR A 222 -8.08 -12.39 0.51
CA THR A 222 -8.56 -13.70 0.04
C THR A 222 -7.51 -14.79 0.31
N ARG A 223 -6.24 -14.54 -0.02
CA ARG A 223 -5.18 -15.53 0.19
C ARG A 223 -4.94 -15.82 1.67
N VAL A 224 -5.02 -14.82 2.54
CA VAL A 224 -5.00 -15.00 4.01
C VAL A 224 -6.13 -15.92 4.45
N LYS A 225 -7.36 -15.72 3.96
CA LYS A 225 -8.51 -16.58 4.29
C LYS A 225 -8.31 -18.03 3.82
N GLU A 226 -7.79 -18.22 2.61
CA GLU A 226 -7.48 -19.54 2.04
C GLU A 226 -6.42 -20.29 2.88
N MET A 227 -5.42 -19.57 3.39
CA MET A 227 -4.26 -20.13 4.09
C MET A 227 -4.45 -20.22 5.61
N LYS A 228 -5.54 -19.69 6.17
CA LYS A 228 -5.77 -19.55 7.62
C LYS A 228 -5.71 -20.87 8.39
N ASN A 229 -6.03 -21.99 7.73
CA ASN A 229 -6.06 -23.32 8.31
C ASN A 229 -4.79 -24.15 8.02
N MET A 230 -3.80 -23.59 7.33
CA MET A 230 -2.53 -24.28 7.08
C MET A 230 -1.72 -24.38 8.38
N SER A 231 -0.90 -25.42 8.48
CA SER A 231 0.02 -25.57 9.62
C SER A 231 1.12 -24.50 9.59
N LYS A 232 1.67 -24.18 10.76
CA LYS A 232 2.81 -23.25 10.87
C LYS A 232 3.99 -23.69 9.99
N ASP A 233 4.27 -24.99 9.91
CA ASP A 233 5.36 -25.54 9.10
C ASP A 233 5.11 -25.34 7.59
N GLU A 234 3.87 -25.43 7.13
CA GLU A 234 3.51 -25.13 5.74
C GLU A 234 3.68 -23.65 5.41
N LEU A 235 3.13 -22.76 6.25
CA LEU A 235 3.28 -21.32 6.09
C LEU A 235 4.76 -20.92 6.10
N GLN A 236 5.55 -21.52 6.99
CA GLN A 236 6.97 -21.24 7.10
C GLN A 236 7.75 -21.71 5.87
N ARG A 237 7.41 -22.88 5.32
CA ARG A 237 7.99 -23.34 4.04
C ARG A 237 7.67 -22.39 2.89
N ILE A 238 6.44 -21.91 2.78
CA ILE A 238 6.03 -20.94 1.76
C ILE A 238 6.88 -19.67 1.88
N PHE A 239 6.93 -19.07 3.08
CA PHE A 239 7.70 -17.85 3.30
C PHE A 239 9.21 -18.04 3.05
N GLN A 240 9.80 -19.15 3.53
CA GLN A 240 11.22 -19.43 3.35
C GLN A 240 11.62 -19.73 1.91
N SER A 241 10.69 -20.25 1.10
CA SER A 241 10.92 -20.49 -0.33
C SER A 241 10.90 -19.21 -1.18
N PHE A 242 10.37 -18.11 -0.65
CA PHE A 242 10.23 -16.86 -1.39
C PHE A 242 11.54 -16.06 -1.39
N ASN A 243 11.98 -15.64 -2.58
CA ASN A 243 13.13 -14.76 -2.76
C ASN A 243 12.69 -13.44 -3.42
N ASN A 244 12.71 -12.35 -2.64
CA ASN A 244 12.27 -11.05 -3.13
C ASN A 244 13.11 -10.54 -4.32
N LYS A 245 14.44 -10.75 -4.29
CA LYS A 245 15.33 -10.28 -5.37
C LYS A 245 15.03 -10.98 -6.69
N ASP A 246 14.82 -12.29 -6.66
CA ASP A 246 14.51 -13.05 -7.86
C ASP A 246 13.12 -12.69 -8.40
N ASN A 247 12.17 -12.43 -7.50
CA ASN A 247 10.84 -11.98 -7.90
C ASN A 247 10.86 -10.57 -8.54
N LEU A 248 11.66 -9.65 -8.01
CA LEU A 248 11.88 -8.33 -8.63
C LEU A 248 12.55 -8.45 -10.00
N LYS A 249 13.56 -9.33 -10.17
CA LYS A 249 14.17 -9.59 -11.49
C LYS A 249 13.12 -10.05 -12.51
N GLU A 250 12.21 -10.93 -12.11
CA GLU A 250 11.13 -11.40 -12.99
C GLU A 250 10.19 -10.25 -13.39
N SER A 251 9.83 -9.37 -12.46
CA SER A 251 9.01 -8.20 -12.77
C SER A 251 9.69 -7.25 -13.78
N LEU A 252 11.01 -7.04 -13.67
CA LEU A 252 11.78 -6.24 -14.61
C LEU A 252 11.88 -6.90 -15.99
N LYS A 253 12.11 -8.21 -16.02
CA LYS A 253 12.13 -8.99 -17.26
C LYS A 253 10.79 -8.89 -17.97
N PHE A 254 9.68 -9.01 -17.23
CA PHE A 254 8.34 -8.85 -17.78
C PHE A 254 8.14 -7.46 -18.40
N ILE A 255 8.52 -6.39 -17.70
CA ILE A 255 8.44 -5.02 -18.24
C ILE A 255 9.25 -4.90 -19.54
N SER A 256 10.49 -5.40 -19.55
CA SER A 256 11.37 -5.36 -20.72
C SER A 256 10.77 -6.10 -21.92
N GLU A 257 10.27 -7.32 -21.71
CA GLU A 257 9.67 -8.13 -22.77
C GLU A 257 8.40 -7.48 -23.32
N ARG A 258 7.56 -6.96 -22.44
CA ARG A 258 6.32 -6.29 -22.82
C ARG A 258 6.58 -5.01 -23.61
N MET A 259 7.59 -4.21 -23.23
CA MET A 259 7.99 -3.04 -24.00
C MET A 259 8.45 -3.41 -25.41
N SER A 260 9.27 -4.45 -25.55
CA SER A 260 9.68 -4.96 -26.86
C SER A 260 8.48 -5.42 -27.70
N GLN A 261 7.51 -6.10 -27.11
CA GLN A 261 6.28 -6.52 -27.81
C GLN A 261 5.43 -5.33 -28.24
N LEU A 262 5.25 -4.32 -27.38
CA LEU A 262 4.49 -3.12 -27.71
C LEU A 262 5.16 -2.35 -28.86
N ALA A 263 6.49 -2.24 -28.85
CA ALA A 263 7.23 -1.58 -29.93
C ALA A 263 7.04 -2.26 -31.29
N LEU A 264 6.84 -3.58 -31.33
CA LEU A 264 6.53 -4.31 -32.57
C LEU A 264 5.08 -4.10 -33.05
N SER A 265 4.18 -3.62 -32.17
CA SER A 265 2.77 -3.39 -32.48
C SER A 265 2.43 -1.94 -32.86
N LEU A 266 3.42 -1.03 -32.79
CA LEU A 266 3.33 0.36 -33.25
C LEU A 266 3.73 0.47 -34.71
#